data_AF-A0A0P0DLK1-F1
#
_entry.id   AF-A0A0P0DLK1-F1
#
_cell.length_a   1.000
_cell.length_b   1.000
_cell.length_c   1.000
_cell.angle_alpha   90.00
_cell.angle_beta   90.00
_cell.angle_gamma   90.00
#
_symmetry.space_group_name_H-M   'P 1'
#
loop_
_entity.id
_entity.type
_entity.pdbx_description
1 polymer ?
#
loop_
_entity_poly.entity_id
_entity_poly.type
_entity_poly.pdbx_seq_one_letter_code
_entity_poly.pdbx_strand_id
1 'polypeptide(L)'
;MAARARLRLTSLPGFDTDVYALPSPEARKMALDMLVLVRDGKVRGVALGEHVQTGDLSDCYKLYFDPDGSSKPRFRLVYRYTPDEVQAVALEAVAVGLRSQLDVYLRAAKRLGRS
;
A
#
# COMPACT_ATOMS: atom_id res chain seq x y z
N MET A 1 -1.44 -9.88 28.06
CA MET A 1 -0.97 -9.36 26.76
C MET A 1 -1.76 -8.10 26.46
N ALA A 2 -1.12 -6.93 26.37
CA ALA A 2 -1.84 -5.70 26.05
C ALA A 2 -2.37 -5.75 24.61
N ALA A 3 -3.65 -5.43 24.42
CA ALA A 3 -4.21 -5.27 23.08
C ALA A 3 -3.44 -4.14 22.38
N ARG A 4 -2.79 -4.45 21.26
CA ARG A 4 -2.11 -3.44 20.44
C ARG A 4 -3.19 -2.44 19.98
N ALA A 5 -2.99 -1.15 20.25
CA ALA A 5 -3.94 -0.12 19.83
C ALA A 5 -4.19 -0.26 18.32
N ARG A 6 -5.46 -0.28 17.91
CA ARG A 6 -5.82 -0.43 16.50
C ARG A 6 -5.35 0.80 15.73
N LEU A 7 -4.49 0.62 14.74
CA LEU A 7 -3.99 1.73 13.92
C LEU A 7 -5.17 2.42 13.23
N ARG A 8 -5.18 3.75 13.20
CA ARG A 8 -6.12 4.50 12.36
C ARG A 8 -5.78 4.23 10.89
N LEU A 9 -6.78 4.10 10.03
CA LEU A 9 -6.54 4.03 8.59
C LEU A 9 -6.68 5.43 7.96
N THR A 10 -5.66 5.86 7.22
CA THR A 10 -5.67 7.09 6.43
C THR A 10 -5.25 6.78 4.99
N SER A 11 -5.40 7.75 4.09
CA SER A 11 -4.94 7.63 2.71
C SER A 11 -4.44 8.96 2.19
N LEU A 12 -3.41 8.93 1.34
CA LEU A 12 -2.98 10.13 0.63
C LEU A 12 -3.99 10.53 -0.46
N PRO A 13 -4.07 11.82 -0.81
CA PRO A 13 -4.90 12.28 -1.91
C PRO A 13 -4.64 11.51 -3.22
N GLY A 14 -5.72 11.06 -3.86
CA GLY A 14 -5.70 10.30 -5.10
C GLY A 14 -5.60 8.78 -4.92
N PHE A 15 -5.40 8.26 -3.70
CA PHE A 15 -5.48 6.82 -3.46
C PHE A 15 -6.88 6.26 -3.76
N ASP A 16 -7.92 7.04 -3.50
CA ASP A 16 -9.30 6.71 -3.85
C ASP A 16 -9.47 6.56 -5.37
N THR A 17 -8.95 7.51 -6.17
CA THR A 17 -8.93 7.42 -7.63
C THR A 17 -8.23 6.16 -8.12
N ASP A 18 -7.13 5.75 -7.47
CA ASP A 18 -6.43 4.52 -7.80
C ASP A 18 -7.30 3.28 -7.60
N VAL A 19 -8.03 3.23 -6.48
CA VAL A 19 -8.97 2.15 -6.20
C VAL A 19 -10.03 2.13 -7.29
N TYR A 20 -10.61 3.28 -7.64
CA TYR A 20 -11.61 3.36 -8.72
C TYR A 20 -11.04 3.05 -10.12
N ALA A 21 -9.74 3.10 -10.32
CA ALA A 21 -9.07 2.69 -11.56
C ALA A 21 -8.81 1.17 -11.63
N LEU A 22 -8.98 0.41 -10.55
CA LEU A 22 -8.86 -1.05 -10.59
C LEU A 22 -9.97 -1.67 -11.45
N PRO A 23 -9.65 -2.70 -12.24
CA PRO A 23 -10.49 -3.14 -13.36
C PRO A 23 -11.77 -3.87 -12.92
N SER A 24 -11.84 -4.37 -11.68
CA SER A 24 -13.02 -5.11 -11.19
C SER A 24 -13.40 -4.73 -9.75
N PRO A 25 -14.68 -4.89 -9.36
CA PRO A 25 -15.11 -4.71 -7.98
C PRO A 25 -14.38 -5.61 -6.98
N GLU A 26 -14.02 -6.83 -7.37
CA GLU A 26 -13.28 -7.78 -6.53
C GLU A 26 -11.86 -7.28 -6.26
N ALA A 27 -11.19 -6.70 -7.27
CA ALA A 27 -9.87 -6.10 -7.09
C ALA A 27 -9.92 -4.89 -6.14
N ARG A 28 -10.98 -4.07 -6.25
CA ARG A 28 -11.20 -2.92 -5.35
C ARG A 28 -11.42 -3.38 -3.92
N LYS A 29 -12.33 -4.33 -3.73
CA LYS A 29 -12.63 -4.90 -2.42
C LYS A 29 -11.38 -5.51 -1.80
N MET A 30 -10.65 -6.34 -2.55
CA MET A 30 -9.45 -6.99 -2.04
C MET A 30 -8.37 -5.98 -1.64
N ALA A 31 -8.18 -4.88 -2.38
CA ALA A 31 -7.24 -3.83 -1.99
C ALA A 31 -7.59 -3.22 -0.62
N LEU A 32 -8.87 -2.96 -0.36
CA LEU A 32 -9.35 -2.43 0.91
C LEU A 32 -9.30 -3.47 2.04
N ASP A 33 -9.62 -4.73 1.74
CA ASP A 33 -9.51 -5.85 2.70
C ASP A 33 -8.04 -6.06 3.13
N MET A 34 -7.08 -5.95 2.19
CA MET A 34 -5.65 -6.06 2.52
C MET A 34 -5.18 -4.95 3.46
N LEU A 35 -5.65 -3.71 3.28
CA LEU A 35 -5.39 -2.61 4.21
C LEU A 35 -5.93 -2.91 5.62
N VAL A 36 -7.13 -3.49 5.73
CA VAL A 36 -7.71 -3.93 6.99
C VAL A 36 -6.87 -5.04 7.65
N LEU A 37 -6.41 -6.02 6.88
CA LEU A 37 -5.56 -7.10 7.38
C LEU A 37 -4.21 -6.59 7.90
N VAL A 38 -3.61 -5.60 7.23
CA VAL A 38 -2.38 -4.95 7.71
C VAL A 38 -2.62 -4.17 8.99
N ARG A 39 -3.69 -3.37 9.05
CA ARG A 39 -4.07 -2.59 10.25
C ARG A 39 -4.26 -3.49 11.46
N ASP A 40 -4.91 -4.64 11.26
CA ASP A 40 -5.20 -5.60 12.31
C ASP A 40 -4.00 -6.55 12.60
N GLY A 41 -2.84 -6.33 11.97
CA GLY A 41 -1.60 -7.06 12.21
C GLY A 41 -1.58 -8.50 11.69
N LYS A 42 -2.52 -8.87 10.83
CA LYS A 42 -2.67 -10.23 10.29
C LYS A 42 -1.75 -10.52 9.12
N VAL A 43 -1.38 -9.47 8.37
CA VAL A 43 -0.50 -9.56 7.19
C VAL A 43 0.48 -8.39 7.23
N ARG A 44 1.70 -8.60 6.70
CA ARG A 44 2.72 -7.57 6.53
C ARG A 44 3.23 -7.60 5.10
N GLY A 45 3.42 -6.41 4.51
CA GLY A 45 4.02 -6.24 3.20
C GLY A 45 5.54 -6.43 3.18
N VAL A 46 6.09 -6.47 1.98
CA VAL A 46 7.54 -6.46 1.74
C VAL A 46 8.03 -5.01 1.83
N ALA A 47 9.07 -4.76 2.61
CA ALA A 47 9.70 -3.44 2.70
C ALA A 47 10.19 -2.99 1.32
N LEU A 48 10.01 -1.70 1.03
CA LEU A 48 10.61 -1.03 -0.11
C LEU A 48 11.94 -0.39 0.31
N GLY A 49 12.65 0.16 -0.67
CA GLY A 49 13.92 0.83 -0.47
C GLY A 49 14.11 1.94 -1.50
N GLU A 50 15.31 2.48 -1.55
CA GLU A 50 15.71 3.46 -2.57
C GLU A 50 15.87 2.81 -3.94
N HIS A 51 15.43 3.52 -4.98
CA HIS A 51 15.61 3.10 -6.36
C HIS A 51 15.73 4.29 -7.31
N VAL A 52 16.68 4.23 -8.25
CA VAL A 52 17.04 5.34 -9.16
C VAL A 52 15.85 5.94 -9.92
N GLN A 53 14.84 5.12 -10.26
CA GLN A 53 13.67 5.59 -11.02
C GLN A 53 12.52 6.08 -10.15
N THR A 54 12.45 5.71 -8.87
CA THR A 54 11.29 5.99 -8.01
C THR A 54 11.64 6.80 -6.76
N GLY A 55 12.91 7.18 -6.59
CA GLY A 55 13.39 7.82 -5.39
C GLY A 55 13.38 6.89 -4.17
N ASP A 56 13.39 7.50 -2.98
CA ASP A 56 13.40 6.78 -1.71
C ASP A 56 11.99 6.37 -1.26
N LEU A 57 11.75 5.06 -1.15
CA LEU A 57 10.51 4.50 -0.60
C LEU A 57 10.80 3.62 0.64
N SER A 58 11.90 3.86 1.36
CA SER A 58 12.36 2.98 2.45
C SER A 58 11.43 2.92 3.67
N ASP A 59 10.55 3.91 3.86
CA ASP A 59 9.49 3.89 4.87
C ASP A 59 8.21 3.18 4.41
N CYS A 60 8.17 2.71 3.16
CA CYS A 60 6.99 2.10 2.56
C CYS A 60 7.08 0.58 2.47
N TYR A 61 5.91 -0.03 2.31
CA TYR A 61 5.71 -1.46 2.15
C TYR A 61 4.85 -1.72 0.93
N LYS A 62 5.08 -2.86 0.28
CA LYS A 62 4.23 -3.38 -0.80
C LYS A 62 3.58 -4.70 -0.45
N LEU A 63 2.32 -4.86 -0.84
CA LEU A 63 1.64 -6.15 -0.89
C LEU A 63 1.31 -6.50 -2.34
N TYR A 64 1.50 -7.78 -2.66
CA TYR A 64 1.06 -8.38 -3.91
C TYR A 64 -0.33 -8.99 -3.68
N PHE A 65 -1.28 -8.73 -4.57
CA PHE A 65 -2.59 -9.35 -4.49
C PHE A 65 -3.19 -9.58 -5.89
N ASP A 66 -4.07 -10.57 -5.96
CA ASP A 66 -4.90 -10.85 -7.13
C ASP A 66 -6.17 -11.58 -6.65
N PRO A 67 -7.38 -11.11 -7.00
CA PRO A 67 -8.62 -11.76 -6.57
C PRO A 67 -8.75 -13.21 -7.03
N ASP A 68 -8.11 -13.58 -8.13
CA ASP A 68 -8.11 -14.94 -8.67
C ASP A 68 -7.07 -15.87 -8.03
N GLY A 69 -6.27 -15.38 -7.07
CA GLY A 69 -5.23 -16.16 -6.40
C GLY A 69 -4.05 -16.53 -7.31
N SER A 70 -3.84 -15.79 -8.42
CA SER A 70 -2.73 -16.02 -9.35
C SER A 70 -1.37 -16.10 -8.64
N SER A 71 -0.56 -17.10 -9.03
CA SER A 71 0.84 -17.23 -8.61
C SER A 71 1.73 -16.08 -9.09
N LYS A 72 1.24 -15.25 -10.02
CA LYS A 72 1.86 -14.00 -10.47
C LYS A 72 0.89 -12.83 -10.24
N PRO A 73 0.80 -12.29 -9.01
CA PRO A 73 -0.20 -11.28 -8.70
C PRO A 73 -0.03 -9.99 -9.52
N ARG A 74 -1.13 -9.58 -10.15
CA ARG A 74 -1.15 -8.42 -11.05
C ARG A 74 -1.13 -7.09 -10.32
N PHE A 75 -1.65 -7.03 -9.10
CA PHE A 75 -1.81 -5.77 -8.38
C PHE A 75 -0.76 -5.59 -7.28
N ARG A 76 -0.45 -4.32 -7.00
CA ARG A 76 0.35 -3.88 -5.86
C ARG A 76 -0.42 -2.86 -5.06
N LEU A 77 -0.41 -3.03 -3.75
CA LEU A 77 -0.81 -2.02 -2.78
C LEU A 77 0.44 -1.50 -2.08
N VAL A 78 0.64 -0.18 -2.08
CA VAL A 78 1.72 0.51 -1.36
C VAL A 78 1.12 1.24 -0.15
N TYR A 79 1.72 1.04 1.02
CA TYR A 79 1.31 1.66 2.27
C TYR A 79 2.53 2.01 3.13
N ARG A 80 2.34 2.83 4.16
CA ARG A 80 3.34 3.06 5.21
C ARG A 80 2.72 3.15 6.60
N TYR A 81 3.54 3.01 7.63
CA TYR A 81 3.16 3.31 9.01
C TYR A 81 3.51 4.77 9.31
N THR A 82 2.63 5.47 10.03
CA THR A 82 2.87 6.88 10.40
C THR A 82 2.81 7.08 11.93
N PRO A 83 3.72 7.87 12.53
CA PRO A 83 4.82 8.59 11.88
C PRO A 83 5.94 7.67 11.35
N ASP A 84 6.11 6.50 11.94
CA ASP A 84 7.01 5.44 11.52
C ASP A 84 6.46 4.08 12.02
N GLU A 85 7.17 2.98 11.76
CA GLU A 85 6.74 1.64 12.19
C GLU A 85 6.79 1.44 13.71
N VAL A 86 7.76 2.05 14.40
CA VAL A 86 8.02 1.84 15.83
C VAL A 86 6.98 2.57 16.68
N GLN A 87 6.62 3.78 16.27
CA GLN A 87 5.67 4.67 16.94
C GLN A 87 4.32 4.75 16.23
N ALA A 88 4.03 3.80 15.32
CA ALA A 88 2.87 3.84 14.45
C ALA A 88 1.56 4.07 15.22
N VAL A 89 0.85 5.13 14.86
CA VAL A 89 -0.54 5.40 15.29
C VAL A 89 -1.52 5.22 14.13
N ALA A 90 -1.03 5.24 12.89
CA ALA A 90 -1.84 5.04 11.71
C ALA A 90 -1.14 4.20 10.62
N LEU A 91 -1.97 3.58 9.80
CA LEU A 91 -1.63 2.93 8.53
C LEU A 91 -2.11 3.85 7.41
N GLU A 92 -1.18 4.34 6.60
CA GLU A 92 -1.47 5.26 5.50
C GLU A 92 -1.38 4.53 4.16
N ALA A 93 -2.49 4.47 3.45
CA ALA A 93 -2.55 3.97 2.09
C ALA A 93 -1.97 5.01 1.11
N VAL A 94 -0.97 4.61 0.32
CA VAL A 94 -0.18 5.54 -0.50
C VAL A 94 -0.57 5.45 -1.97
N ALA A 95 -0.56 4.24 -2.55
CA ALA A 95 -0.93 4.00 -3.95
C ALA A 95 -1.38 2.55 -4.20
N VAL A 96 -2.24 2.34 -5.19
CA VAL A 96 -2.61 0.98 -5.66
C VAL A 96 -2.69 0.93 -7.19
N GLY A 97 -2.36 -0.22 -7.79
CA GLY A 97 -2.45 -0.37 -9.24
C GLY A 97 -1.83 -1.65 -9.79
N LEU A 98 -1.86 -1.76 -11.12
CA LEU A 98 -1.27 -2.87 -11.87
C LEU A 98 0.26 -2.89 -11.80
N ARG A 99 0.84 -4.06 -12.04
CA ARG A 99 2.26 -4.28 -12.31
C ARG A 99 2.65 -3.80 -13.71
N SER A 100 2.66 -2.50 -13.95
CA SER A 100 3.13 -1.95 -15.24
C SER A 100 4.11 -0.82 -15.02
N GLN A 101 5.28 -0.90 -15.67
CA GLN A 101 6.26 0.18 -15.81
C GLN A 101 6.55 1.02 -14.54
N LEU A 102 6.56 0.37 -13.37
CA LEU A 102 6.74 1.02 -12.07
C LEU A 102 5.69 2.10 -11.71
N ASP A 103 4.57 2.20 -12.43
CA ASP A 103 3.57 3.27 -12.30
C ASP A 103 3.09 3.49 -10.85
N VAL A 104 2.74 2.41 -10.15
CA VAL A 104 2.28 2.49 -8.75
C VAL A 104 3.33 3.10 -7.82
N TYR A 105 4.62 2.85 -8.09
CA TYR A 105 5.72 3.36 -7.29
C TYR A 105 6.01 4.83 -7.63
N LEU A 106 5.92 5.20 -8.92
CA LEU A 106 6.06 6.59 -9.36
C LEU A 106 4.95 7.47 -8.77
N ARG A 107 3.70 6.99 -8.75
CA ARG A 107 2.59 7.67 -8.08
C ARG A 107 2.81 7.81 -6.58
N ALA A 108 3.32 6.76 -5.92
CA ALA A 108 3.65 6.80 -4.50
C ALA A 108 4.73 7.86 -4.20
N ALA A 109 5.84 7.85 -4.94
CA ALA A 109 6.94 8.80 -4.80
C ALA A 109 6.47 10.25 -4.98
N LYS A 110 5.70 10.51 -6.03
CA LYS A 110 5.10 11.83 -6.30
C LYS A 110 4.20 12.31 -5.15
N ARG A 111 3.33 11.45 -4.61
CA ARG A 111 2.43 11.81 -3.50
C ARG A 111 3.17 12.10 -2.20
N LEU A 112 4.34 11.49 -2.03
CA LEU A 112 5.21 11.69 -0.88
C LEU A 112 6.22 12.84 -1.08
N GLY A 113 6.21 13.50 -2.25
CA GLY A 113 7.13 14.60 -2.56
C GLY A 113 8.57 14.17 -2.79
N ARG A 114 8.79 12.96 -3.32
CA ARG A 114 10.11 12.35 -3.50
C ARG A 114 10.41 12.23 -4.99
N SER A 115 11.05 13.26 -5.55
CA SER A 115 11.49 13.34 -6.94
C SER A 115 12.58 14.38 -7.09
#